data_AF-A0AA43DJ26-F1
#
_entry.id   AF-A0AA43DJ26-F1
#
_cell.length_a   1.000
_cell.length_b   1.000
_cell.length_c   1.000
_cell.angle_alpha   90.00
_cell.angle_beta   90.00
_cell.angle_gamma   90.00
#
_symmetry.space_group_name_H-M   'P 1'
#
loop_
_entity.id
_entity.type
_entity.pdbx_description
1 polymer ?
#
loop_
_entity_poly.entity_id
_entity_poly.type
_entity_poly.pdbx_seq_one_letter_code
_entity_poly.pdbx_strand_id
1 'polypeptide(L)'
;MRAADQWALLETDLGSNWTEARLSFAPEGSTTDAAVILAPLGPGRVEGELRFHVTRTGSGPERLRNLLERLDQRRVWGTLSLLDTTHDQQAASARALAAEERAPTLLAQAWDDVVAALAPGWSDLLCQLDLDSSDHLPRAALLGAPLNPTRNPQAVALRFRVSGKQGYGVSPGMARRCFERMDADGVTGRVSALHGLSDTENALTQGPVWRLAGRSV
;
A
#
# COMPACT_ATOMS: atom_id res chain seq x y z
N MET A 1 19.95 -16.56 -17.46
CA MET A 1 19.82 -17.52 -16.35
C MET A 1 18.34 -17.85 -16.19
N ARG A 2 17.95 -19.09 -15.86
CA ARG A 2 16.53 -19.42 -15.71
C ARG A 2 15.94 -18.69 -14.49
N ALA A 3 14.65 -18.39 -14.51
CA ALA A 3 13.99 -17.65 -13.44
C ALA A 3 13.96 -18.49 -12.14
N ALA A 4 13.77 -19.81 -12.25
CA ALA A 4 13.84 -20.71 -11.10
C ALA A 4 15.25 -20.77 -10.48
N ASP A 5 16.31 -20.73 -11.29
CA ASP A 5 17.69 -20.72 -10.81
C ASP A 5 18.02 -19.40 -10.07
N GLN A 6 17.54 -18.27 -10.61
CA GLN A 6 17.66 -16.95 -9.96
C GLN A 6 16.95 -16.95 -8.59
N TRP A 7 15.77 -17.56 -8.50
CA TRP A 7 15.09 -17.70 -7.22
C TRP A 7 15.85 -18.59 -6.25
N ALA A 8 16.43 -19.71 -6.69
CA ALA A 8 17.21 -20.59 -5.80
C ALA A 8 18.43 -19.86 -5.20
N LEU A 9 19.09 -19.00 -5.98
CA LEU A 9 20.17 -18.14 -5.49
C LEU A 9 19.66 -17.12 -4.46
N LEU A 10 18.60 -16.38 -4.81
CA LEU A 10 18.00 -15.39 -3.90
C LEU A 10 17.50 -16.04 -2.60
N GLU A 11 16.85 -17.19 -2.69
CA GLU A 11 16.34 -17.95 -1.53
C GLU A 11 17.47 -18.41 -0.59
N THR A 12 18.64 -18.74 -1.15
CA THR A 12 19.83 -19.06 -0.38
C THR A 12 20.36 -17.83 0.35
N ASP A 13 20.46 -16.69 -0.35
CA ASP A 13 20.95 -15.43 0.21
C ASP A 13 20.01 -14.85 1.29
N LEU A 14 18.70 -15.05 1.14
CA LEU A 14 17.67 -14.66 2.10
C LEU A 14 17.76 -15.42 3.44
N GLY A 15 18.43 -16.58 3.45
CA GLY A 15 18.59 -17.41 4.65
C GLY A 15 17.30 -18.08 5.13
N SER A 16 17.32 -18.64 6.35
CA SER A 16 16.19 -19.40 6.89
C SER A 16 15.17 -18.58 7.68
N ASN A 17 15.47 -17.31 7.96
CA ASN A 17 14.74 -16.47 8.91
C ASN A 17 13.92 -15.36 8.25
N TRP A 18 13.75 -15.35 6.93
CA TRP A 18 12.87 -14.38 6.27
C TRP A 18 11.40 -14.78 6.39
N THR A 19 10.50 -13.81 6.48
CA THR A 19 9.05 -14.02 6.58
C THR A 19 8.32 -13.59 5.32
N GLU A 20 8.78 -12.52 4.68
CA GLU A 20 8.22 -11.97 3.44
C GLU A 20 9.34 -11.47 2.55
N ALA A 21 9.24 -11.73 1.24
CA ALA A 21 10.14 -11.22 0.21
C ALA A 21 9.32 -10.51 -0.86
N ARG A 22 9.71 -9.27 -1.20
CA ARG A 22 9.15 -8.50 -2.31
C ARG A 22 10.08 -8.61 -3.51
N LEU A 23 9.52 -9.00 -4.65
CA LEU A 23 10.27 -9.35 -5.83
C LEU A 23 9.78 -8.52 -7.02
N SER A 24 10.68 -8.23 -7.95
CA SER A 24 10.32 -7.81 -9.31
C SER A 24 10.82 -8.82 -10.32
N PHE A 25 10.01 -9.06 -11.36
CA PHE A 25 10.40 -9.81 -12.54
C PHE A 25 10.31 -8.91 -13.76
N ALA A 26 11.45 -8.69 -14.41
CA ALA A 26 11.61 -7.91 -15.62
C ALA A 26 11.76 -8.86 -16.82
N PRO A 27 10.69 -9.16 -17.57
CA PRO A 27 10.77 -10.03 -18.74
C PRO A 27 11.57 -9.36 -19.87
N GLU A 28 12.40 -10.13 -20.55
CA GLU A 28 13.14 -9.67 -21.75
C GLU A 28 12.21 -9.49 -22.97
N GLY A 29 11.04 -10.12 -22.93
CA GLY A 29 10.00 -10.06 -23.96
C GLY A 29 8.67 -9.53 -23.44
N SER A 30 7.58 -10.18 -23.84
CA SER A 30 6.22 -9.77 -23.48
C SER A 30 5.95 -9.86 -21.97
N THR A 31 5.72 -8.71 -21.33
CA THR A 31 5.24 -8.64 -19.94
C THR A 31 3.87 -9.29 -19.76
N THR A 32 3.08 -9.40 -20.82
CA THR A 32 1.73 -9.97 -20.76
C THR A 32 1.78 -11.48 -20.53
N ASP A 33 2.69 -12.20 -21.18
CA ASP A 33 2.80 -13.66 -21.02
C ASP A 33 3.32 -14.03 -19.62
N ALA A 34 4.31 -13.27 -19.14
CA ALA A 34 4.80 -13.39 -17.76
C ALA A 34 3.69 -13.12 -16.74
N ALA A 35 2.87 -12.09 -16.97
CA ALA A 35 1.78 -11.71 -16.07
C ALA A 35 0.69 -12.79 -15.98
N VAL A 36 0.39 -13.49 -17.08
CA VAL A 36 -0.58 -14.59 -17.08
C VAL A 36 -0.09 -15.74 -16.21
N ILE A 37 1.19 -16.08 -16.30
CA ILE A 37 1.78 -17.18 -15.53
C ILE A 37 1.87 -16.79 -14.05
N LEU A 38 2.30 -15.56 -13.76
CA LEU A 38 2.45 -15.05 -12.40
C LEU A 38 1.14 -14.55 -11.76
N ALA A 39 0.02 -14.53 -12.50
CA ALA A 39 -1.29 -14.08 -12.03
C ALA A 39 -1.70 -14.59 -10.63
N PRO A 40 -1.41 -15.85 -10.25
CA PRO A 40 -1.78 -16.35 -8.92
C PRO A 40 -1.06 -15.66 -7.74
N LEU A 41 0.01 -14.91 -8.00
CA LEU A 41 0.71 -14.07 -7.01
C LEU A 41 0.18 -12.62 -6.99
N GLY A 42 -0.82 -12.29 -7.81
CA GLY A 42 -1.38 -10.95 -7.91
C GLY A 42 -0.38 -9.84 -8.29
N PRO A 43 0.49 -10.03 -9.31
CA PRO A 43 1.56 -9.09 -9.60
C PRO A 43 1.03 -7.73 -10.08
N GLY A 44 1.56 -6.65 -9.52
CA GLY A 44 1.40 -5.29 -10.02
C GLY A 44 2.34 -5.01 -11.20
N ARG A 45 1.90 -4.23 -12.18
CA ARG A 45 2.72 -3.79 -13.32
C ARG A 45 3.32 -2.42 -13.04
N VAL A 46 4.64 -2.28 -13.11
CA VAL A 46 5.37 -1.02 -12.95
C VAL A 46 6.47 -0.95 -13.99
N GLU A 47 6.42 0.05 -14.88
CA GLU A 47 7.49 0.34 -15.85
C GLU A 47 7.98 -0.85 -16.70
N GLY A 48 7.10 -1.81 -16.99
CA GLY A 48 7.42 -3.01 -17.78
C GLY A 48 7.79 -4.25 -16.96
N GLU A 49 7.88 -4.10 -15.64
CA GLU A 49 8.15 -5.19 -14.68
C GLU A 49 6.90 -5.65 -13.95
N LEU A 50 6.96 -6.85 -13.40
CA LEU A 50 5.94 -7.46 -12.55
C LEU A 50 6.43 -7.52 -11.12
N ARG A 51 5.76 -6.81 -10.22
CA ARG A 51 6.08 -6.77 -8.79
C ARG A 51 5.09 -7.60 -7.98
N PHE A 52 5.60 -8.47 -7.14
CA PHE A 52 4.79 -9.35 -6.29
C PHE A 52 5.51 -9.63 -4.98
N HIS A 53 4.81 -10.20 -4.02
CA HIS A 53 5.37 -10.60 -2.73
C HIS A 53 5.10 -12.08 -2.47
N VAL A 54 5.98 -12.70 -1.70
CA VAL A 54 5.86 -14.07 -1.25
C VAL A 54 6.12 -14.12 0.24
N THR A 55 5.24 -14.80 0.96
CA THR A 55 5.42 -15.13 2.37
C THR A 55 6.08 -16.50 2.49
N ARG A 56 7.01 -16.66 3.43
CA ARG A 56 7.66 -17.97 3.68
C ARG A 56 6.68 -19.00 4.26
N THR A 57 5.67 -18.54 4.99
CA THR A 57 4.67 -19.39 5.63
C THR A 57 3.77 -20.08 4.59
N GLY A 58 3.30 -21.28 4.93
CA GLY A 58 2.48 -22.07 4.02
C GLY A 58 3.29 -22.62 2.85
N SER A 59 2.71 -22.60 1.64
CA SER A 59 3.33 -23.10 0.41
C SER A 59 3.89 -21.99 -0.48
N GLY A 60 4.17 -20.81 0.07
CA GLY A 60 4.59 -19.62 -0.69
C GLY A 60 5.85 -19.84 -1.54
N PRO A 61 6.98 -20.29 -0.95
CA PRO A 61 8.22 -20.54 -1.68
C PRO A 61 8.08 -21.61 -2.77
N GLU A 62 7.44 -22.74 -2.46
CA GLU A 62 7.20 -23.81 -3.42
C GLU A 62 6.27 -23.35 -4.55
N ARG A 63 5.24 -22.57 -4.23
CA ARG A 63 4.33 -22.01 -5.22
C ARG A 63 5.05 -21.04 -6.14
N LEU A 64 5.91 -20.17 -5.62
CA LEU A 64 6.74 -19.29 -6.44
C LEU A 64 7.65 -20.12 -7.36
N ARG A 65 8.37 -21.10 -6.82
CA ARG A 65 9.24 -21.98 -7.61
C ARG A 65 8.50 -22.63 -8.77
N ASN A 66 7.34 -23.24 -8.50
CA ASN A 66 6.49 -23.85 -9.52
C ASN A 66 6.06 -22.86 -10.63
N LEU A 67 5.81 -21.60 -10.27
CA LEU A 67 5.44 -20.57 -11.24
C LEU A 67 6.63 -20.10 -12.08
N LEU A 68 7.81 -19.97 -11.46
CA LEU A 68 9.04 -19.62 -12.18
C LEU A 68 9.49 -20.75 -13.11
N GLU A 69 9.37 -22.00 -12.70
CA GLU A 69 9.60 -23.15 -13.59
C GLU A 69 8.65 -23.16 -14.79
N ARG A 70 7.39 -22.72 -14.62
CA ARG A 70 6.45 -22.55 -15.74
C ARG A 70 6.86 -21.41 -16.68
N LEU A 71 7.44 -20.32 -16.17
CA LEU A 71 8.03 -19.28 -17.02
C LEU A 71 9.16 -19.88 -17.87
N ASP A 72 10.05 -20.65 -17.24
CA ASP A 72 11.18 -21.29 -17.92
C ASP A 72 10.73 -22.31 -18.97
N GLN A 73 9.74 -23.14 -18.66
CA GLN A 73 9.15 -24.10 -19.60
C GLN A 73 8.51 -23.41 -20.81
N ARG A 74 7.89 -22.24 -20.60
CA ARG A 74 7.30 -21.43 -21.66
C ARG A 74 8.29 -20.49 -22.34
N ARG A 75 9.59 -20.57 -21.99
CA ARG A 75 10.68 -19.75 -22.52
C ARG A 75 10.44 -18.25 -22.34
N VAL A 76 9.79 -17.88 -21.23
CA VAL A 76 9.61 -16.48 -20.82
C VAL A 76 10.82 -16.08 -19.98
N TRP A 77 11.83 -15.52 -20.63
CA TRP A 77 13.06 -15.10 -19.98
C TRP A 77 12.92 -13.71 -19.33
N GLY A 78 13.70 -13.49 -18.29
CA GLY A 78 13.71 -12.24 -17.55
C GLY A 78 14.63 -12.27 -16.33
N THR A 79 14.76 -11.09 -15.73
CA THR A 79 15.54 -10.88 -14.51
C THR A 79 14.61 -10.87 -13.31
N LEU A 80 14.90 -11.71 -12.32
CA LEU A 80 14.25 -11.71 -11.02
C LEU A 80 15.13 -10.95 -10.03
N SER A 81 14.57 -9.91 -9.43
CA SER A 81 15.27 -9.04 -8.48
C SER A 81 14.53 -9.01 -7.15
N LEU A 82 15.30 -9.01 -6.06
CA LEU A 82 14.79 -8.76 -4.73
C LEU A 82 14.69 -7.25 -4.50
N LEU A 83 13.50 -6.77 -4.17
CA LEU A 83 13.25 -5.36 -3.85
C LEU A 83 13.37 -5.08 -2.36
N ASP A 84 12.86 -5.99 -1.53
CA ASP A 84 12.75 -5.82 -0.08
C ASP A 84 12.56 -7.18 0.60
N THR A 85 12.94 -7.29 1.87
CA THR A 85 12.79 -8.53 2.67
C THR A 85 12.54 -8.20 4.13
N THR A 86 11.60 -8.93 4.72
CA THR A 86 11.33 -8.90 6.15
C THR A 86 11.85 -10.18 6.80
N HIS A 87 12.59 -10.06 7.91
CA HIS A 87 13.09 -11.20 8.68
C HIS A 87 12.33 -11.41 10.00
N ASP A 88 12.31 -12.61 10.56
CA ASP A 88 11.60 -12.99 11.79
C ASP A 88 11.88 -12.03 12.95
N GLN A 89 13.11 -11.58 13.14
CA GLN A 89 13.45 -10.61 14.19
C GLN A 89 12.92 -9.20 13.88
N GLN A 90 12.81 -8.84 12.61
CA GLN A 90 12.31 -7.55 12.12
C GLN A 90 10.77 -7.55 12.04
N ALA A 91 10.17 -8.69 11.71
CA ALA A 91 8.74 -8.96 11.79
C ALA A 91 8.30 -9.10 13.24
N ALA A 92 9.10 -9.70 14.13
CA ALA A 92 8.82 -9.78 15.56
C ALA A 92 9.04 -8.44 16.25
N SER A 93 10.04 -7.63 15.85
CA SER A 93 10.20 -6.27 16.36
C SER A 93 9.15 -5.32 15.80
N ALA A 94 8.76 -5.42 14.52
CA ALA A 94 7.63 -4.70 13.95
C ALA A 94 6.29 -5.16 14.55
N ARG A 95 6.12 -6.47 14.82
CA ARG A 95 4.98 -6.99 15.57
C ARG A 95 5.01 -6.59 17.02
N ALA A 96 6.15 -6.48 17.70
CA ALA A 96 6.24 -6.02 19.07
C ALA A 96 6.05 -4.49 19.18
N LEU A 97 6.51 -3.71 18.19
CA LEU A 97 6.18 -2.28 18.05
C LEU A 97 4.71 -2.06 17.66
N ALA A 98 4.07 -3.03 17.00
CA ALA A 98 2.63 -3.01 16.69
C ALA A 98 1.76 -3.64 17.80
N ALA A 99 2.31 -4.55 18.61
CA ALA A 99 1.68 -5.28 19.71
C ALA A 99 2.10 -4.77 21.10
N GLU A 100 2.85 -3.66 21.18
CA GLU A 100 2.72 -2.73 22.30
C GLU A 100 1.33 -2.08 22.19
N GLU A 101 0.38 -2.89 22.63
CA GLU A 101 -1.06 -2.82 22.57
C GLU A 101 -1.62 -1.52 23.13
N ARG A 102 -2.09 -0.67 22.22
CA ARG A 102 -3.36 0.01 22.40
C ARG A 102 -4.40 -0.87 21.69
N ALA A 103 -5.56 -1.11 22.32
CA ALA A 103 -6.71 -1.77 21.65
C ALA A 103 -6.88 -1.22 20.22
N PRO A 104 -7.34 -2.00 19.22
CA PRO A 104 -7.42 -1.53 17.85
C PRO A 104 -8.13 -0.18 17.82
N THR A 105 -7.35 0.88 17.58
CA THR A 105 -7.85 2.24 17.67
C THR A 105 -8.84 2.39 16.53
N LEU A 106 -10.11 2.63 16.89
CA LEU A 106 -11.15 2.96 15.92
C LEU A 106 -10.65 4.06 14.98
N LEU A 107 -10.93 3.94 13.68
CA LEU A 107 -10.46 4.87 12.66
C LEU A 107 -10.85 6.31 13.00
N ALA A 108 -12.03 6.51 13.61
CA ALA A 108 -12.46 7.82 14.08
C ALA A 108 -11.55 8.40 15.17
N GLN A 109 -11.10 7.56 16.11
CA GLN A 109 -10.18 7.98 17.17
C GLN A 109 -8.76 8.21 16.61
N ALA A 110 -8.30 7.34 15.71
CA ALA A 110 -7.01 7.52 15.04
C ALA A 110 -6.98 8.82 14.23
N TRP A 111 -8.11 9.21 13.64
CA TRP A 111 -8.26 10.49 12.96
C TRP A 111 -8.19 11.68 13.93
N ASP A 112 -8.86 11.59 15.09
CA ASP A 112 -8.77 12.64 16.11
C ASP A 112 -7.32 12.84 16.57
N ASP A 113 -6.56 11.76 16.73
CA ASP A 113 -5.13 11.79 17.09
C ASP A 113 -4.29 12.45 15.99
N VAL A 114 -4.55 12.14 14.71
CA VAL A 114 -3.87 12.77 13.56
C VAL A 114 -4.12 14.28 13.56
N VAL A 115 -5.37 14.71 13.73
CA VAL A 115 -5.72 16.14 13.71
C VAL A 115 -5.12 16.88 14.91
N ALA A 116 -5.12 16.26 16.10
CA ALA A 116 -4.55 16.83 17.31
C ALA A 116 -3.02 17.05 17.22
N ALA A 117 -2.32 16.24 16.41
CA ALA A 117 -0.88 16.36 16.20
C ALA A 117 -0.48 17.44 15.18
N LEU A 118 -1.43 18.05 14.47
CA LEU A 118 -1.12 19.05 13.44
C LEU A 118 -0.68 20.38 14.05
N ALA A 119 0.23 21.06 13.35
CA ALA A 119 0.61 22.42 13.71
C ALA A 119 -0.60 23.37 13.64
N PRO A 120 -0.70 24.35 14.56
CA PRO A 120 -1.70 25.40 14.45
C PRO A 120 -1.65 26.10 13.08
N GLY A 121 -2.81 26.33 12.45
CA GLY A 121 -2.87 27.02 11.15
C GLY A 121 -2.74 26.13 9.90
N TRP A 122 -2.72 24.81 10.07
CA TRP A 122 -2.79 23.89 8.94
C TRP A 122 -4.03 24.17 8.06
N SER A 123 -3.87 24.05 6.75
CA SER A 123 -4.84 24.48 5.74
C SER A 123 -5.31 23.32 4.87
N ASP A 124 -4.40 22.48 4.40
CA ASP A 124 -4.72 21.38 3.49
C ASP A 124 -3.87 20.16 3.83
N LEU A 125 -4.49 18.98 3.84
CA LEU A 125 -3.83 17.71 4.09
C LEU A 125 -4.08 16.76 2.93
N LEU A 126 -3.02 16.07 2.52
CA LEU A 126 -3.15 14.82 1.78
C LEU A 126 -3.04 13.67 2.77
N CYS A 127 -4.11 12.89 2.89
CA CYS A 127 -4.21 11.79 3.82
C CYS A 127 -4.26 10.44 3.11
N GLN A 128 -3.95 9.39 3.85
CA GLN A 128 -4.09 8.01 3.42
C GLN A 128 -4.78 7.18 4.51
N LEU A 129 -5.71 6.35 4.08
CA LEU A 129 -6.26 5.23 4.85
C LEU A 129 -5.67 3.95 4.27
N ASP A 130 -4.75 3.34 5.01
CA ASP A 130 -4.24 2.00 4.75
C ASP A 130 -5.20 1.00 5.39
N LEU A 131 -5.67 0.01 4.63
CA LEU A 131 -6.61 -1.00 5.10
C LEU A 131 -5.88 -2.31 5.38
N ASP A 132 -6.28 -3.00 6.44
CA ASP A 132 -5.64 -4.27 6.82
C ASP A 132 -5.97 -5.42 5.85
N SER A 133 -7.06 -5.29 5.09
CA SER A 133 -7.48 -6.26 4.08
C SER A 133 -8.01 -5.57 2.82
N SER A 134 -7.69 -6.15 1.66
CA SER A 134 -8.24 -5.72 0.37
C SER A 134 -9.75 -5.87 0.25
N ASP A 135 -10.35 -6.74 1.07
CA ASP A 135 -11.80 -6.96 1.08
C ASP A 135 -12.54 -5.70 1.58
N HIS A 136 -11.88 -4.87 2.39
CA HIS A 136 -12.43 -3.62 2.84
C HIS A 136 -12.41 -2.52 1.77
N LEU A 137 -11.63 -2.63 0.69
CA LEU A 137 -11.46 -1.54 -0.29
C LEU A 137 -12.79 -1.04 -0.88
N PRO A 138 -13.67 -1.91 -1.45
CA PRO A 138 -14.93 -1.43 -2.03
C PRO A 138 -15.85 -0.82 -0.97
N ARG A 139 -15.89 -1.42 0.22
CA ARG A 139 -16.78 -1.01 1.30
C ARG A 139 -16.33 0.29 1.95
N ALA A 140 -15.04 0.44 2.21
CA ALA A 140 -14.42 1.68 2.69
C ALA A 140 -14.60 2.80 1.66
N ALA A 141 -14.39 2.54 0.37
CA ALA A 141 -14.61 3.55 -0.67
C ALA A 141 -16.09 4.04 -0.70
N LEU A 142 -17.04 3.13 -0.51
CA LEU A 142 -18.47 3.46 -0.47
C LEU A 142 -18.83 4.26 0.79
N LEU A 143 -18.44 3.79 1.97
CA LEU A 143 -18.73 4.45 3.26
C LEU A 143 -18.01 5.82 3.35
N GLY A 144 -16.82 5.89 2.78
CA GLY A 144 -15.99 7.08 2.64
C GLY A 144 -16.28 7.91 1.39
N ALA A 145 -17.36 7.66 0.64
CA ALA A 145 -17.63 8.38 -0.61
C ALA A 145 -17.57 9.92 -0.47
N PRO A 146 -18.04 10.55 0.64
CA PRO A 146 -17.89 11.99 0.83
C PRO A 146 -16.44 12.48 0.87
N LEU A 147 -15.47 11.64 1.27
CA LEU A 147 -14.04 11.95 1.24
C LEU A 147 -13.52 12.16 -0.19
N ASN A 148 -14.27 11.69 -1.19
CA ASN A 148 -13.86 11.56 -2.57
C ASN A 148 -12.51 10.81 -2.71
N PRO A 149 -12.41 9.57 -2.19
CA PRO A 149 -11.14 8.88 -2.11
C PRO A 149 -10.67 8.38 -3.47
N THR A 150 -9.35 8.48 -3.72
CA THR A 150 -8.67 7.87 -4.86
C THR A 150 -7.90 6.63 -4.40
N ARG A 151 -7.98 5.54 -5.16
CA ARG A 151 -7.22 4.32 -4.86
C ARG A 151 -5.72 4.53 -5.06
N ASN A 152 -4.91 4.08 -4.11
CA ASN A 152 -3.47 3.94 -4.31
C ASN A 152 -3.22 2.61 -5.07
N PRO A 153 -2.66 2.63 -6.30
CA PRO A 153 -2.44 1.39 -7.06
C PRO A 153 -1.30 0.52 -6.49
N GLN A 154 -0.47 1.07 -5.60
CA GLN A 154 0.70 0.39 -5.03
C GLN A 154 0.45 -0.20 -3.64
N ALA A 155 -0.73 0.02 -3.05
CA ALA A 155 -1.07 -0.43 -1.70
C ALA A 155 -2.56 -0.74 -1.54
N VAL A 156 -2.93 -1.41 -0.46
CA VAL A 156 -4.34 -1.58 -0.06
C VAL A 156 -4.80 -0.31 0.65
N ALA A 157 -4.87 0.80 -0.09
CA ALA A 157 -5.07 2.10 0.52
C ALA A 157 -5.93 3.05 -0.33
N LEU A 158 -6.58 3.98 0.37
CA LEU A 158 -7.36 5.08 -0.18
C LEU A 158 -6.71 6.41 0.21
N ARG A 159 -6.55 7.31 -0.76
CA ARG A 159 -6.05 8.67 -0.54
C ARG A 159 -7.18 9.67 -0.64
N PHE A 160 -7.16 10.68 0.20
CA PHE A 160 -8.20 11.70 0.22
C PHE A 160 -7.60 13.01 0.75
N ARG A 161 -8.33 14.10 0.53
CA ARG A 161 -7.92 15.43 0.98
C ARG A 161 -8.81 15.92 2.10
N VAL A 162 -8.20 16.63 3.04
CA VAL A 162 -8.91 17.30 4.13
C VAL A 162 -8.54 18.77 4.15
N SER A 163 -9.55 19.62 4.20
CA SER A 163 -9.41 21.07 4.30
C SER A 163 -9.61 21.54 5.74
N GLY A 164 -8.73 22.40 6.21
CA GLY A 164 -8.79 23.03 7.53
C GLY A 164 -9.55 24.34 7.45
N LYS A 165 -8.84 25.48 7.56
CA LYS A 165 -9.43 26.81 7.36
C LYS A 165 -9.93 27.04 5.93
N GLN A 166 -9.17 26.58 4.95
CA GLN A 166 -9.42 26.77 3.52
C GLN A 166 -8.65 25.74 2.71
N GLY A 167 -9.19 25.34 1.55
CA GLY A 167 -8.55 24.34 0.69
C GLY A 167 -9.57 23.46 0.00
N TYR A 168 -9.09 22.41 -0.66
CA TYR A 168 -9.95 21.41 -1.30
C TYR A 168 -9.91 20.11 -0.51
N GLY A 169 -11.09 19.52 -0.30
CA GLY A 169 -11.24 18.31 0.51
C GLY A 169 -12.36 18.46 1.52
N VAL A 170 -12.63 17.38 2.23
CA VAL A 170 -13.66 17.38 3.28
C VAL A 170 -13.19 18.11 4.53
N SER A 171 -14.12 18.57 5.36
CA SER A 171 -13.76 19.07 6.69
C SER A 171 -13.32 17.93 7.61
N PRO A 172 -12.55 18.19 8.69
CA PRO A 172 -12.15 17.16 9.65
C PRO A 172 -13.32 16.45 10.29
N GLY A 173 -14.39 17.18 10.60
CA GLY A 173 -15.61 16.60 11.15
C GLY A 173 -16.31 15.66 10.16
N MET A 174 -16.32 15.99 8.88
CA MET A 174 -16.87 15.10 7.85
C MET A 174 -15.99 13.87 7.64
N ALA A 175 -14.67 14.03 7.68
CA ALA A 175 -13.73 12.92 7.64
C ALA A 175 -13.97 11.95 8.79
N ARG A 176 -14.06 12.47 10.01
CA ARG A 176 -14.38 11.71 11.22
C ARG A 176 -15.68 10.91 11.09
N ARG A 177 -16.76 11.51 10.58
CA ARG A 177 -18.05 10.81 10.35
C ARG A 177 -17.97 9.72 9.29
N CYS A 178 -17.04 9.81 8.34
CA CYS A 178 -16.79 8.71 7.41
C CYS A 178 -16.12 7.54 8.13
N PHE A 179 -15.15 7.82 9.00
CA PHE A 179 -14.47 6.81 9.79
C PHE A 179 -15.40 6.14 10.82
N GLU A 180 -16.28 6.89 11.49
CA GLU A 180 -17.28 6.28 12.39
C GLU A 180 -18.19 5.27 11.67
N ARG A 181 -18.54 5.54 10.40
CA ARG A 181 -19.32 4.61 9.57
C ARG A 181 -18.52 3.37 9.19
N MET A 182 -17.22 3.53 8.92
CA MET A 182 -16.31 2.41 8.65
C MET A 182 -16.11 1.55 9.91
N ASP A 183 -15.92 2.18 11.06
CA ASP A 183 -15.80 1.52 12.36
C ASP A 183 -17.07 0.71 12.69
N ALA A 184 -18.25 1.30 12.49
CA ALA A 184 -19.53 0.62 12.70
C ALA A 184 -19.75 -0.58 11.75
N ASP A 185 -19.08 -0.59 10.61
CA ASP A 185 -19.14 -1.66 9.60
C ASP A 185 -17.99 -2.68 9.76
N GLY A 186 -17.10 -2.48 10.75
CA GLY A 186 -15.97 -3.37 11.03
C GLY A 186 -14.82 -3.24 10.03
N VAL A 187 -14.70 -2.11 9.34
CA VAL A 187 -13.54 -1.82 8.48
C VAL A 187 -12.36 -1.43 9.38
N THR A 188 -11.23 -2.13 9.24
CA THR A 188 -10.02 -1.87 10.02
C THR A 188 -8.87 -1.36 9.15
N GLY A 189 -7.97 -0.60 9.78
CA GLY A 189 -6.83 -0.01 9.11
C GLY A 189 -6.16 1.11 9.91
N ARG A 190 -5.39 1.94 9.22
CA ARG A 190 -4.64 3.06 9.77
C ARG A 190 -4.85 4.32 8.94
N VAL A 191 -5.15 5.43 9.61
CA VAL A 191 -5.21 6.75 8.99
C VAL A 191 -3.92 7.52 9.24
N SER A 192 -3.40 8.20 8.22
CA SER A 192 -2.22 9.05 8.33
C SER A 192 -2.35 10.31 7.47
N ALA A 193 -1.73 11.42 7.93
CA ALA A 193 -1.46 12.57 7.09
C ALA A 193 -0.10 12.35 6.40
N LEU A 194 -0.10 12.23 5.07
CA LEU A 194 1.13 12.05 4.29
C LEU A 194 1.87 13.37 4.15
N HIS A 195 1.11 14.43 3.85
CA HIS A 195 1.63 15.77 3.67
C HIS A 195 0.62 16.78 4.22
N GLY A 196 1.11 17.92 4.69
CA GLY A 196 0.29 19.04 5.10
C GLY A 196 0.87 20.35 4.59
N LEU A 197 -0.02 21.28 4.29
CA LEU A 197 0.32 22.68 4.01
C LEU A 197 -0.29 23.56 5.09
N SER A 198 0.45 24.59 5.48
CA SER A 198 0.00 25.63 6.40
C SER A 198 0.03 26.97 5.69
N ASP A 199 -0.84 27.89 6.12
CA ASP A 199 -0.86 29.28 5.66
C ASP A 199 -0.91 29.45 4.12
N THR A 200 -1.62 28.56 3.42
CA THR A 200 -1.75 28.64 1.96
C THR A 200 -2.81 29.65 1.57
N GLU A 201 -2.52 30.60 0.70
CA GLU A 201 -3.54 31.48 0.10
C GLU A 201 -4.02 30.94 -1.25
N ASN A 202 -5.32 31.02 -1.52
CA ASN A 202 -5.87 30.63 -2.82
C ASN A 202 -5.59 31.71 -3.87
N ALA A 203 -5.24 31.28 -5.08
CA ALA A 203 -5.17 32.16 -6.24
C ALA A 203 -6.52 32.13 -6.96
N LEU A 204 -7.34 33.18 -6.79
CA LEU A 204 -8.73 33.22 -7.26
C LEU A 204 -9.55 32.05 -6.68
N THR A 205 -10.11 31.19 -7.53
CA THR A 205 -10.83 29.98 -7.12
C THR A 205 -9.92 28.78 -6.92
N GLN A 206 -8.63 28.86 -7.27
CA GLN A 206 -7.71 27.74 -7.26
C GLN A 206 -6.93 27.67 -5.95
N GLY A 207 -7.22 26.62 -5.17
CA GLY A 207 -6.40 26.20 -4.04
C GLY A 207 -5.21 25.32 -4.43
N PRO A 208 -4.42 24.86 -3.44
CA PRO A 208 -3.21 24.08 -3.67
C PRO A 208 -3.50 22.76 -4.42
N VAL A 209 -2.56 22.38 -5.29
CA VAL A 209 -2.60 21.13 -6.07
C VAL A 209 -1.48 20.21 -5.59
N TRP A 210 -1.85 19.03 -5.11
CA TRP A 210 -0.89 18.00 -4.75
C TRP A 210 -0.40 17.28 -6.01
N ARG A 211 0.93 17.16 -6.17
CA ARG A 211 1.53 16.32 -7.21
C ARG A 211 2.42 15.26 -6.58
N LEU A 212 2.07 13.99 -6.76
CA LEU A 212 2.92 12.85 -6.38
C LEU A 212 3.48 12.21 -7.65
N ALA A 213 4.81 12.06 -7.72
CA ALA A 213 5.50 11.52 -8.90
C ALA A 213 5.08 12.18 -10.23
N GLY A 214 4.86 13.50 -10.20
CA GLY A 214 4.47 14.29 -11.37
C GLY A 214 2.99 14.26 -11.75
N ARG A 215 2.14 13.50 -11.04
CA ARG A 215 0.69 13.42 -11.29
C ARG A 215 -0.11 14.12 -10.21
N SER A 216 -1.16 14.85 -10.60
CA SER A 216 -2.10 15.46 -9.66
C SER A 216 -2.91 14.40 -8.91
N VAL A 217 -3.14 14.64 -7.62
CA VAL A 217 -3.85 13.73 -6.70
C VAL A 217 -4.95 14.46 -5.95
#